data_AF-A0A946MS06-F1
#
_entry.id   AF-A0A946MS06-F1
#
_cell.length_a   1.000
_cell.length_b   1.000
_cell.length_c   1.000
_cell.angle_alpha   90.00
_cell.angle_beta   90.00
_cell.angle_gamma   90.00
#
_symmetry.space_group_name_H-M   'P 1'
#
loop_
_entity.id
_entity.type
_entity.pdbx_description
1 polymer ?
#
loop_
_entity_poly.entity_id
_entity_poly.type
_entity_poly.pdbx_seq_one_letter_code
_entity_poly.pdbx_strand_id
1 'polypeptide(L)' 'MLKQRKILACVDQSPYADYVADYAAWAARKLVLPLELLHIIDRHQETS' A
#
# COMPACT_ATOMS: atom_id res chain seq x y z
N MET A 1 21.01 6.98 -10.08
CA MET A 1 19.66 7.56 -9.87
C MET A 1 19.35 7.52 -8.38
N LEU A 2 19.04 8.67 -7.76
CA LEU A 2 18.60 8.71 -6.37
C LEU A 2 17.16 8.17 -6.29
N LYS A 3 16.91 7.19 -5.42
CA LYS A 3 15.56 6.65 -5.19
C LYS A 3 14.71 7.73 -4.51
N GLN A 4 13.61 8.15 -5.13
CA GLN A 4 12.67 9.06 -4.47
C GLN A 4 12.03 8.35 -3.27
N ARG A 5 12.01 9.02 -2.12
CA ARG A 5 11.31 8.53 -0.92
C ARG A 5 9.81 8.59 -1.19
N LYS A 6 9.10 7.51 -0.88
CA LYS A 6 7.64 7.39 -1.04
C LYS A 6 7.06 6.55 0.10
N ILE A 7 5.77 6.72 0.36
CA ILE A 7 5.00 5.79 1.19
C ILE A 7 4.42 4.73 0.26
N LEU A 8 4.69 3.46 0.57
CA LEU A 8 4.08 2.33 -0.11
C LEU A 8 3.04 1.71 0.83
N ALA A 9 1.78 1.73 0.43
CA ALA A 9 0.68 1.16 1.17
C ALA A 9 0.21 -0.13 0.48
N CYS A 10 0.41 -1.25 1.16
CA CYS A 10 -0.02 -2.56 0.68
C CYS A 10 -1.43 -2.85 1.17
N VAL A 11 -2.34 -3.13 0.26
CA VAL A 11 -3.74 -3.45 0.56
C VAL A 11 -4.09 -4.82 -0.04
N ASP A 12 -4.95 -5.56 0.63
CA ASP A 12 -5.48 -6.84 0.16
C ASP A 12 -7.02 -6.77 0.12
N GLN A 13 -7.70 -7.91 0.09
CA GLN A 13 -9.17 -7.97 0.16
C GLN A 13 -9.71 -7.99 1.60
N SER A 14 -8.86 -7.78 2.61
CA SER A 14 -9.31 -7.77 3.99
C SER A 14 -10.08 -6.48 4.31
N PRO A 15 -10.93 -6.50 5.35
CA PRO A 15 -11.56 -5.28 5.88
C PRO A 15 -10.55 -4.23 6.40
N TYR A 16 -9.27 -4.59 6.51
CA TYR A 16 -8.23 -3.68 6.99
C TYR A 16 -7.69 -2.76 5.89
N ALA A 17 -7.95 -3.07 4.61
CA ALA A 17 -7.48 -2.31 3.47
C ALA A 17 -7.86 -0.82 3.53
N ASP A 18 -9.09 -0.53 3.97
CA ASP A 18 -9.59 0.85 4.10
C ASP A 18 -8.78 1.64 5.13
N TYR A 19 -8.53 1.06 6.31
CA TYR A 19 -7.72 1.71 7.34
C TYR A 19 -6.29 1.93 6.87
N VAL A 20 -5.68 0.96 6.18
CA VAL A 20 -4.33 1.10 5.64
C VAL A 20 -4.26 2.25 4.63
N ALA A 21 -5.24 2.36 3.74
CA ALA A 21 -5.32 3.45 2.77
C ALA A 21 -5.47 4.82 3.46
N ASP A 22 -6.35 4.93 4.47
CA ASP A 22 -6.61 6.17 5.21
C ASP A 22 -5.37 6.65 5.98
N TYR A 23 -4.72 5.77 6.73
CA TYR A 23 -3.51 6.12 7.48
C TYR A 23 -2.34 6.44 6.55
N ALA A 24 -2.22 5.75 5.42
CA ALA A 24 -1.19 6.05 4.44
C ALA A 24 -1.41 7.41 3.77
N ALA A 25 -2.65 7.77 3.45
CA ALA A 25 -3.00 9.10 2.95
C ALA A 25 -2.68 10.20 3.97
N TRP A 26 -3.01 9.98 5.24
CA TRP A 26 -2.63 10.89 6.32
C TRP A 26 -1.10 11.06 6.42
N ALA A 27 -0.37 9.95 6.43
CA ALA A 27 1.09 9.97 6.55
C ALA A 27 1.76 10.66 5.35
N ALA A 28 1.25 10.43 4.13
CA ALA A 28 1.78 11.02 2.91
C ALA A 28 1.64 12.54 2.92
N ARG A 29 0.48 13.03 3.37
CA ARG A 29 0.23 14.46 3.57
C ARG A 29 1.13 15.05 4.66
N LYS A 30 1.31 14.33 5.78
CA LYS A 30 2.13 14.81 6.90
C LYS A 30 3.62 14.90 6.55
N LEU A 31 4.12 13.93 5.79
CA LEU A 31 5.53 13.79 5.43
C LEU A 31 5.88 14.49 4.11
N VAL A 32 4.88 14.98 3.38
CA VAL A 32 5.06 15.59 2.03
C VAL A 32 5.79 14.61 1.11
N LEU A 33 5.36 13.35 1.13
CA LEU A 33 5.90 12.27 0.31
C LEU A 33 4.81 11.72 -0.63
N PRO A 34 5.17 11.28 -1.84
CA PRO A 34 4.23 10.59 -2.71
C PRO A 34 3.73 9.30 -2.06
N LEU A 35 2.45 8.99 -2.28
CA LEU A 35 1.80 7.74 -1.87
C LEU A 35 1.62 6.84 -3.08
N GLU A 36 1.94 5.56 -2.92
CA GLU A 36 1.68 4.50 -3.89
C GLU A 36 0.87 3.39 -3.20
N LEU A 37 -0.24 2.99 -3.82
CA LEU A 37 -1.06 1.87 -3.39
C LEU A 37 -0.67 0.62 -4.18
N LEU A 38 -0.43 -0.48 -3.47
CA LEU A 38 -0.10 -1.79 -4.03
C LEU A 38 -1.13 -2.81 -3.56
N HIS A 39 -1.96 -3.30 -4.48
CA HIS A 39 -2.87 -4.39 -4.18
C HIS A 39 -2.14 -5.74 -4.22
N ILE A 40 -2.14 -6.46 -3.10
CA ILE A 40 -1.60 -7.81 -3.00
C ILE A 40 -2.69 -8.79 -3.43
N ILE A 41 -2.42 -9.51 -4.52
CA ILE A 41 -3.27 -10.61 -4.98
C ILE A 41 -2.74 -11.89 -4.36
N ASP A 42 -3.53 -12.51 -3.50
CA ASP A 42 -3.23 -13.85 -3.01
C ASP A 42 -3.46 -14.86 -4.15
N ARG A 43 -2.37 -15.44 -4.66
CA ARG A 43 -2.44 -16.56 -5.59
C ARG A 43 -2.38 -17.82 -4.75
N HIS A 44 -3.54 -18.42 -4.46
CA HIS A 44 -3.56 -19.79 -3.96
C HIS A 44 -2.79 -20.66 -4.96
N GLN A 45 -1.80 -21.42 -4.48
CA GLN A 45 -1.04 -22.32 -5.34
C GLN A 45 -2.01 -23.30 -6.00
N GLU A 46 -2.04 -23.34 -7.33
CA GLU A 46 -2.70 -24.41 -8.06
C GLU A 46 -1.98 -25.72 -7.71
N THR A 47 -2.55 -26.49 -6.77
CA THR A 47 -2.11 -27.87 -6.54
C THR A 47 -2.56 -28.69 -7.74
N SER A 48 -1.62 -28.95 -8.66
CA SER A 48 -1.75 -29.97 -9.71
C SER A 48 -1.55 -31.37 -9.13
#